data_AF-C9MUA9-F1
#
_entry.id   AF-C9MUA9-F1
#
_cell.length_a   1.000
_cell.length_b   1.000
_cell.length_c   1.000
_cell.angle_alpha   90.00
_cell.angle_beta   90.00
_cell.angle_gamma   90.00
#
_symmetry.space_group_name_H-M   'P 1'
#
loop_
_entity.id
_entity.type
_entity.pdbx_description
1 polymer ?
#
loop_
_entity_poly.entity_id
_entity_poly.type
_entity_poly.pdbx_seq_one_letter_code
_entity_poly.pdbx_strand_id
1 'polypeptide(L)' 'MKNIFKILILILVGLSVASCELFSPSYWNDVNRSRQERGRTCYKDQYGNVFCEDTK' A
#
# COMPACT_ATOMS: atom_id res chain seq x y z
N MET A 1 15.21 30.47 -17.95
CA MET A 1 14.24 30.35 -16.83
C MET A 1 13.11 29.33 -17.09
N LYS A 2 12.55 29.24 -18.30
CA LYS A 2 11.41 28.36 -18.61
C LYS A 2 11.68 26.84 -18.41
N ASN A 3 12.93 26.40 -18.59
CA ASN A 3 13.31 24.98 -18.48
C ASN A 3 13.57 24.53 -17.03
N ILE A 4 13.99 25.44 -16.15
CA ILE A 4 14.21 25.13 -14.72
C ILE A 4 12.86 24.79 -14.06
N PHE A 5 11.81 25.56 -14.35
CA PHE A 5 10.46 25.25 -13.86
C PHE A 5 9.95 23.88 -14.34
N LYS A 6 10.23 23.48 -15.58
CA LYS A 6 9.87 22.15 -16.09
C LYS A 6 10.56 21.02 -15.32
N ILE A 7 11.84 21.18 -15.00
CA ILE A 7 12.61 20.18 -14.25
C ILE A 7 12.09 20.07 -12.81
N LEU A 8 11.82 21.20 -12.15
CA LEU A 8 11.27 21.21 -10.79
C LEU A 8 9.91 20.50 -10.72
N ILE A 9 9.03 20.74 -11.69
CA ILE A 9 7.73 20.07 -11.78
C ILE A 9 7.90 18.55 -11.95
N LEU A 10 8.81 18.10 -12.81
CA LEU A 10 9.07 16.68 -13.02
C LEU A 10 9.58 15.99 -11.74
N ILE A 11 10.46 16.64 -10.98
CA ILE A 11 10.97 16.12 -9.71
C ILE A 11 9.86 16.01 -8.68
N LEU A 12 9.02 17.05 -8.55
CA LEU A 12 7.89 17.04 -7.61
C LEU A 12 6.87 15.94 -7.93
N VAL A 13 6.53 15.77 -9.22
CA VAL A 13 5.65 14.70 -9.68
C VAL A 13 6.29 13.34 -9.41
N GLY A 14 7.57 13.16 -9.74
CA GLY A 14 8.32 11.94 -9.45
C GLY A 14 8.33 11.56 -7.97
N LEU A 15 8.54 12.54 -7.08
CA LEU A 15 8.50 12.33 -5.63
C LEU A 15 7.09 12.00 -5.12
N SER A 16 6.05 12.61 -5.69
CA SER A 16 4.66 12.34 -5.30
C SER A 16 4.18 10.94 -5.68
N VAL A 17 4.70 10.35 -6.76
CA VAL A 17 4.35 8.97 -7.17
C VAL A 17 5.27 7.93 -6.51
N ALA A 18 6.52 8.29 -6.21
CA ALA A 18 7.44 7.39 -5.52
C ALA A 18 7.09 7.18 -4.04
N SER A 19 6.36 8.09 -3.41
CA SER A 19 6.02 8.01 -1.99
C SER A 19 5.04 6.89 -1.64
N CYS A 20 4.16 6.48 -2.56
CA CYS A 20 3.13 5.46 -2.25
C CYS A 20 3.67 4.02 -2.25
N GLU A 21 4.65 3.70 -3.10
CA GLU A 21 5.12 2.31 -3.30
C GLU A 21 6.60 2.13 -2.93
N LEU A 22 7.44 3.17 -3.11
CA LEU A 22 8.90 3.05 -3.05
C LEU A 22 9.48 3.25 -1.65
N PHE A 23 8.80 4.01 -0.79
CA PHE A 23 9.34 4.42 0.52
C PHE A 23 9.11 3.42 1.66
N SER A 24 8.45 2.29 1.39
CA SER A 24 8.09 1.36 2.45
C SER A 24 8.10 -0.13 2.07
N PRO A 25 9.07 -0.63 1.27
CA PRO A 25 9.19 -2.07 1.03
C PRO A 25 9.35 -2.87 2.33
N SER A 26 10.00 -2.31 3.36
CA SER A 26 10.10 -2.93 4.69
C SER A 26 8.75 -2.99 5.40
N TYR A 27 7.97 -1.91 5.37
CA TYR A 27 6.62 -1.85 5.96
C TYR A 27 5.67 -2.81 5.25
N TRP A 28 5.66 -2.84 3.91
CA TRP A 28 4.82 -3.77 3.16
C TRP A 28 5.23 -5.23 3.37
N ASN A 29 6.52 -5.51 3.55
CA ASN A 29 6.99 -6.85 3.90
C ASN A 29 6.51 -7.27 5.30
N ASP A 30 6.53 -6.36 6.28
CA ASP A 30 6.00 -6.61 7.62
C ASP A 30 4.48 -6.80 7.60
N VAL A 31 3.74 -5.95 6.88
CA VAL A 31 2.30 -6.10 6.68
C VAL A 31 1.97 -7.42 5.99
N ASN A 32 2.71 -7.78 4.95
CA ASN A 32 2.52 -9.03 4.24
C ASN A 32 2.83 -10.24 5.15
N ARG A 33 3.93 -10.20 5.90
CA ARG A 33 4.28 -11.21 6.90
C ARG A 33 3.19 -11.33 7.97
N SER A 34 2.75 -10.22 8.55
CA SER A 34 1.69 -10.19 9.57
C SER A 34 0.38 -10.77 9.05
N ARG A 35 0.02 -10.50 7.78
CA ARG A 35 -1.15 -11.11 7.13
C ARG A 35 -0.98 -12.61 6.93
N GLN A 36 0.21 -13.06 6.53
CA GLN A 36 0.54 -14.47 6.33
C GLN A 36 0.61 -15.26 7.66
N GLU A 37 1.11 -14.64 8.72
CA GLU A 37 1.22 -15.18 10.08
C GLU A 37 -0.16 -15.32 10.74
N ARG A 38 -0.98 -14.27 10.71
CA ARG A 38 -2.37 -14.32 11.24
C ARG A 38 -3.27 -15.28 10.47
N GLY A 39 -2.90 -15.64 9.23
CA GLY A 39 -3.72 -16.50 8.37
C GLY A 39 -5.15 -15.97 8.23
N ARG A 40 -5.35 -14.69 7.95
CA ARG A 40 -6.69 -14.09 8.02
C ARG A 40 -7.54 -14.47 6.81
N THR A 41 -8.67 -15.16 7.03
CA THR A 41 -9.65 -15.45 5.99
C THR A 41 -10.90 -14.62 6.23
N CYS A 42 -11.35 -13.89 5.21
CA CYS A 42 -12.56 -13.09 5.30
C CYS A 42 -13.69 -13.75 4.53
N TYR A 43 -14.86 -13.82 5.15
CA TYR A 43 -16.07 -14.39 4.59
C TYR A 43 -17.13 -13.30 4.44
N LYS A 44 -18.04 -13.52 3.50
CA LYS A 44 -19.24 -12.70 3.34
C LYS A 44 -20.45 -13.59 3.54
N ASP A 45 -21.32 -13.22 4.47
CA ASP A 45 -22.54 -13.97 4.71
C ASP A 45 -23.60 -13.66 3.63
N GLN A 46 -24.69 -14.43 3.65
CA GLN A 46 -25.85 -14.24 2.75
C GLN A 46 -26.58 -12.91 2.95
N TYR A 47 -26.35 -12.21 4.07
CA TYR A 47 -26.94 -10.91 4.42
C TYR A 47 -26.03 -9.73 4.03
N GLY A 48 -24.83 -10.01 3.53
CA GLY A 48 -23.87 -9.02 3.08
C GLY A 48 -22.86 -8.56 4.13
N ASN A 49 -22.88 -9.14 5.34
CA ASN A 49 -21.91 -8.82 6.39
C ASN A 49 -20.56 -9.47 6.07
N VAL A 50 -19.48 -8.70 6.20
CA VAL A 50 -18.10 -9.20 6.05
C VAL A 50 -17.48 -9.37 7.43
N PHE A 51 -16.98 -10.56 7.70
CA PHE A 51 -16.23 -10.88 8.91
C PHE A 51 -14.94 -11.59 8.53
N CYS A 52 -13.91 -11.45 9.36
CA CYS A 52 -12.61 -12.07 9.11
C CYS A 52 -12.16 -12.82 10.34
N GLU A 53 -11.69 -14.02 10.13
CA GLU A 53 -11.17 -14.90 11.16
C GLU A 53 -9.67 -15.07 10.94
N ASP A 54 -8.91 -14.95 12.02
CA ASP A 54 -7.50 -15.34 12.01
C ASP A 54 -7.47 -16.88 12.09
N THR A 55 -6.98 -17.55 11.04
CA THR A 55 -7.04 -19.03 10.88
C THR A 55 -5.78 -19.74 11.36
N LYS A 56 -4.86 -19.00 11.99
CA LYS A 56 -3.59 -19.50 12.52
C LYS A 56 -3.34 -18.99 13.94
#